data_AF-A0A9D8JBZ5-F1
#
_entry.id   AF-A0A9D8JBZ5-F1
#
_cell.length_a   1.000
_cell.length_b   1.000
_cell.length_c   1.000
_cell.angle_alpha   90.00
_cell.angle_beta   90.00
_cell.angle_gamma   90.00
#
_symmetry.space_group_name_H-M   'P 1'
#
loop_
_entity.id
_entity.type
_entity.pdbx_description
1 polymer ?
#
loop_
_entity_poly.entity_id
_entity_poly.type
_entity_poly.pdbx_seq_one_letter_code
_entity_poly.pdbx_strand_id
1 'polypeptide(L)'
;MAHHKAKALVIIGMLVFMDGCSWFKKKGRGGPSAPRKPKSADIRSGDDGEPGLSHRANVRFKKIYLLRNDYARALQLPPNQLCIESGKDCLTHYNIVLGGVDANLMLYERAEKPVPTSPIAIERVALQACARRVDLDFGGSSPLIFAGIPSGGTNFTEAHKNAVQRLYRNFLQRDPTDGDYAGHEKLLDSVGSMVSGNEVGKTWAKSACWMVATQLESVLY
;
A
#
# COMPACT_ATOMS: atom_id res chain seq x y z
N MET A 1 -0.03 46.99 -21.78
CA MET A 1 1.42 47.24 -21.94
C MET A 1 2.03 47.06 -20.55
N ALA A 2 2.88 46.08 -20.22
CA ALA A 2 3.95 45.46 -20.97
C ALA A 2 4.04 43.94 -20.69
N HIS A 3 4.44 43.22 -21.72
CA HIS A 3 4.76 41.79 -21.73
C HIS A 3 6.15 41.55 -21.13
N HIS A 4 6.30 40.53 -20.30
CA HIS A 4 7.58 39.84 -20.14
C HIS A 4 7.40 38.34 -20.41
N LYS A 5 8.02 37.91 -21.53
CA LYS A 5 8.13 36.53 -21.99
C LYS A 5 9.46 35.94 -21.54
N ALA A 6 9.47 34.60 -21.51
CA ALA A 6 10.60 33.70 -21.77
C ALA A 6 11.47 33.35 -20.53
N LYS A 7 12.05 32.15 -20.37
CA LYS A 7 12.41 31.08 -21.30
C LYS A 7 12.31 29.71 -20.60
N ALA A 8 11.85 28.69 -21.34
CA ALA A 8 12.01 27.28 -21.00
C ALA A 8 13.46 26.84 -21.29
N LEU A 9 14.03 26.02 -20.41
CA LEU A 9 15.29 25.33 -20.65
C LEU A 9 15.02 23.81 -20.55
N VAL A 10 15.07 23.15 -21.70
CA VAL A 10 15.00 21.70 -21.85
C VAL A 10 16.43 21.17 -21.75
N ILE A 11 16.71 20.32 -20.78
CA ILE A 11 17.97 19.56 -20.71
C ILE A 11 17.67 18.11 -21.12
N ILE A 12 18.14 17.79 -22.33
CA ILE A 12 18.34 16.45 -22.86
C ILE A 12 19.68 15.95 -22.31
N GLY A 13 19.74 14.73 -21.77
CA GLY A 13 20.99 14.22 -21.23
C GLY A 13 21.02 12.73 -20.88
N MET A 14 21.37 11.93 -21.90
CA MET A 14 22.17 10.69 -21.84
C MET A 14 21.65 9.46 -21.08
N LEU A 15 21.13 8.52 -21.90
CA LEU A 15 21.28 7.08 -21.73
C LEU A 15 22.75 6.67 -21.79
N VAL A 16 23.21 5.91 -20.79
CA VAL A 16 24.42 5.09 -20.87
C VAL A 16 24.00 3.62 -20.75
N PHE A 17 24.15 2.91 -21.86
CA PHE A 17 24.24 1.45 -21.92
C PHE A 17 25.63 1.04 -21.40
N MET A 18 25.69 0.09 -20.47
CA MET A 18 26.86 -0.77 -20.31
C MET A 18 26.41 -2.23 -20.17
N ASP A 19 26.59 -2.95 -21.27
CA ASP A 19 26.78 -4.38 -21.33
C ASP A 19 28.01 -4.83 -20.53
N GLY A 20 27.95 -6.06 -20.02
CA GLY A 20 29.13 -6.86 -19.70
C GLY A 20 29.12 -7.48 -18.31
N CYS A 21 28.84 -8.77 -18.21
CA CYS A 21 29.87 -9.81 -18.34
C CYS A 21 29.31 -11.17 -17.93
N SER A 22 29.45 -12.11 -18.85
CA SER A 22 29.34 -13.54 -18.65
C SER A 22 30.48 -14.06 -17.75
N TRP A 23 30.35 -15.32 -17.35
CA TRP A 23 31.46 -16.21 -16.96
C TRP A 23 31.65 -16.46 -15.45
N PHE A 24 30.88 -17.41 -14.91
CA PHE A 24 31.48 -18.41 -14.00
C PHE A 24 30.82 -19.78 -14.22
N LYS A 25 31.54 -20.63 -14.94
CA LYS A 25 31.26 -22.06 -15.15
C LYS A 25 32.12 -22.82 -14.14
N LYS A 26 31.54 -23.46 -13.13
CA LYS A 26 32.26 -24.44 -12.30
C LYS A 26 31.48 -25.75 -12.22
N LYS A 27 32.08 -26.78 -12.83
CA LYS A 27 31.64 -28.18 -12.83
C LYS A 27 31.95 -28.84 -11.48
N GLY A 28 31.05 -29.73 -11.06
CA GLY A 28 31.40 -31.06 -10.56
C GLY A 28 31.14 -31.33 -9.07
N ARG A 29 30.15 -32.18 -8.77
CA ARG A 29 30.34 -33.63 -8.51
C ARG A 29 28.98 -34.27 -8.20
N GLY A 30 28.64 -35.30 -8.95
CA GLY A 30 27.46 -36.12 -8.72
C GLY A 30 27.68 -37.14 -7.60
N GLY A 31 26.62 -37.38 -6.84
CA GLY A 31 26.39 -38.58 -6.04
C GLY A 31 24.95 -39.04 -6.29
N PRO A 32 24.67 -40.35 -6.39
CA PRO A 32 23.35 -40.84 -6.75
C PRO A 32 22.40 -40.78 -5.54
N SER A 33 21.56 -39.76 -5.48
CA SER A 33 20.38 -39.77 -4.61
C SER A 33 19.22 -40.42 -5.35
N ALA A 34 18.68 -41.48 -4.75
CA ALA A 34 17.55 -42.29 -5.20
C ALA A 34 16.38 -41.48 -5.81
N PRO A 35 15.62 -42.05 -6.76
CA PRO A 35 14.48 -41.38 -7.36
C PRO A 35 13.38 -41.15 -6.31
N ARG A 36 13.29 -39.93 -5.77
CA ARG A 36 12.05 -39.46 -5.15
C ARG A 36 11.02 -39.33 -6.26
N LYS A 37 10.02 -40.20 -6.24
CA LYS A 37 8.79 -40.03 -7.04
C LYS A 37 8.31 -38.58 -6.85
N PRO A 38 8.15 -37.78 -7.91
CA PRO A 38 7.40 -36.54 -7.79
C PRO A 38 6.00 -36.92 -7.33
N LYS A 39 5.63 -36.56 -6.10
CA LYS A 39 4.21 -36.48 -5.76
C LYS A 39 3.64 -35.44 -6.72
N SER A 40 2.72 -35.91 -7.56
CA SER A 40 1.94 -35.11 -8.48
C SER A 40 1.56 -33.80 -7.79
N ALA A 41 2.09 -32.70 -8.32
CA ALA A 41 1.49 -31.42 -8.12
C ALA A 41 0.14 -31.49 -8.85
N ASP A 42 -0.91 -31.91 -8.14
CA ASP A 42 -2.26 -31.55 -8.49
C ASP A 42 -2.35 -30.02 -8.31
N ILE A 43 -1.89 -29.31 -9.33
CA ILE A 43 -2.36 -27.95 -9.61
C ILE A 43 -3.80 -28.18 -10.09
N ARG A 44 -4.71 -28.38 -9.14
CA ARG A 44 -6.12 -28.13 -9.39
C ARG A 44 -6.24 -26.63 -9.54
N SER A 45 -6.25 -26.17 -10.79
CA SER A 45 -6.94 -24.94 -11.17
C SER A 45 -8.41 -25.11 -10.80
N GLY A 46 -8.74 -24.77 -9.57
CA GLY A 46 -10.08 -24.46 -9.10
C GLY A 46 -10.24 -22.95 -9.12
N ASP A 47 -11.05 -22.50 -10.07
CA ASP A 47 -11.46 -21.12 -10.30
C ASP A 47 -12.68 -20.82 -9.41
N ASP A 48 -12.46 -20.85 -8.09
CA ASP A 48 -13.51 -20.68 -7.09
C ASP A 48 -13.12 -19.66 -6.01
N GLY A 49 -12.33 -18.64 -6.34
CA GLY A 49 -12.17 -17.43 -5.53
C GLY A 49 -11.69 -17.62 -4.07
N GLU A 50 -11.42 -18.85 -3.64
CA GLU A 50 -11.00 -19.16 -2.28
C GLU A 50 -9.49 -18.86 -2.15
N PRO A 51 -9.08 -18.06 -1.15
CA PRO A 51 -7.68 -17.81 -0.90
C PRO A 51 -6.94 -19.13 -0.63
N GLY A 52 -5.88 -19.40 -1.40
CA GLY A 52 -5.07 -20.61 -1.21
C GLY A 52 -4.53 -20.73 0.21
N LEU A 53 -4.70 -21.91 0.84
CA LEU A 53 -4.21 -22.20 2.19
C LEU A 53 -2.67 -22.11 2.25
N SER A 54 -2.13 -21.22 3.10
CA SER A 54 -0.69 -21.12 3.31
C SER A 54 -0.17 -22.32 4.11
N HIS A 55 0.58 -23.21 3.45
CA HIS A 55 1.21 -24.38 4.08
C HIS A 55 2.18 -24.08 5.23
N ARG A 56 2.53 -22.81 5.45
CA ARG A 56 3.47 -22.41 6.52
C ARG A 56 2.85 -21.55 7.61
N ALA A 57 1.61 -21.08 7.47
CA ALA A 57 0.87 -20.27 8.46
C ALA A 57 1.73 -19.25 9.25
N ASN A 58 2.74 -18.65 8.61
CA ASN A 58 3.74 -17.81 9.28
C ASN A 58 3.45 -16.36 8.94
N VAL A 59 2.39 -15.84 9.55
CA VAL A 59 1.95 -14.46 9.38
C VAL A 59 2.81 -13.57 10.26
N ARG A 60 3.54 -12.62 9.66
CA ARG A 60 4.41 -11.69 10.37
C ARG A 60 4.10 -10.24 10.02
N PHE A 61 4.30 -9.33 10.97
CA PHE A 61 4.24 -7.90 10.66
C PHE A 61 5.29 -7.52 9.64
N LYS A 62 4.87 -6.81 8.60
CA LYS A 62 5.78 -6.22 7.61
C LYS A 62 6.83 -5.38 8.31
N LYS A 63 8.07 -5.53 7.85
CA LYS A 63 9.16 -4.66 8.30
C LYS A 63 8.85 -3.23 7.88
N ILE A 64 9.28 -2.26 8.67
CA ILE A 64 8.93 -0.86 8.42
C ILE A 64 9.29 -0.34 7.02
N TYR A 65 10.42 -0.75 6.44
CA TYR A 65 10.77 -0.36 5.08
C TYR A 65 9.87 -1.00 4.02
N LEU A 66 9.38 -2.23 4.26
CA LEU A 66 8.38 -2.87 3.39
C LEU A 66 7.05 -2.14 3.50
N LEU A 67 6.60 -1.86 4.73
CA LEU A 67 5.38 -1.09 4.97
C LEU A 67 5.44 0.29 4.29
N ARG A 68 6.54 1.02 4.47
CA ARG A 68 6.81 2.30 3.81
C ARG A 68 6.69 2.19 2.29
N ASN A 69 7.38 1.21 1.69
CA ASN A 69 7.41 1.08 0.24
C ASN A 69 6.05 0.63 -0.31
N ASP A 70 5.35 -0.26 0.38
CA ASP A 70 4.02 -0.73 0.00
C ASP A 70 3.01 0.42 0.03
N TYR A 71 3.00 1.23 1.10
CA TYR A 71 2.11 2.39 1.20
C TYR A 71 2.45 3.47 0.18
N ALA A 72 3.74 3.77 -0.02
CA ALA A 72 4.19 4.73 -1.04
C ALA A 72 3.73 4.32 -2.44
N ARG A 73 3.93 3.04 -2.79
CA ARG A 73 3.48 2.48 -4.07
C ARG A 73 1.96 2.47 -4.18
N ALA A 74 1.26 1.98 -3.15
CA ALA A 74 -0.18 1.81 -3.18
C ALA A 74 -0.92 3.14 -3.33
N LEU A 75 -0.40 4.20 -2.71
CA LEU A 75 -0.99 5.53 -2.74
C LEU A 75 -0.34 6.46 -3.78
N GLN A 76 0.68 5.98 -4.50
CA GLN A 76 1.46 6.81 -5.44
C GLN A 76 1.96 8.09 -4.78
N LEU A 77 2.52 7.95 -3.58
CA LEU A 77 3.08 9.02 -2.78
C LEU A 77 4.59 8.85 -2.62
N PRO A 78 5.37 9.94 -2.57
CA PRO A 78 6.77 9.85 -2.16
C PRO A 78 6.88 9.24 -0.75
N PRO A 79 7.84 8.32 -0.49
CA PRO A 79 7.96 7.65 0.80
C PRO A 79 8.11 8.61 2.00
N ASN A 80 8.76 9.76 1.78
CA ASN A 80 8.94 10.81 2.79
C ASN A 80 7.70 11.70 2.99
N GLN A 81 6.61 11.49 2.25
CA GLN A 81 5.35 12.22 2.39
C GLN A 81 4.21 11.37 2.95
N LEU A 82 4.48 10.10 3.29
CA LEU A 82 3.46 9.22 3.84
C LEU A 82 2.96 9.70 5.20
N CYS A 83 3.87 10.17 6.05
CA CYS A 83 3.52 10.57 7.40
C CYS A 83 4.54 11.55 7.95
N ILE A 84 4.07 12.74 8.31
CA ILE A 84 4.89 13.81 8.88
C ILE A 84 4.28 14.20 10.22
N GLU A 85 5.00 13.92 11.30
CA GLU A 85 4.62 14.31 12.66
C GLU A 85 5.67 15.27 13.22
N SER A 86 5.23 16.42 13.74
CA SER A 86 6.13 17.46 14.28
C SER A 86 7.26 17.87 13.32
N GLY A 87 6.95 17.90 12.02
CA GLY A 87 7.90 18.23 10.95
C GLY A 87 8.91 17.14 10.61
N LYS A 88 8.76 15.93 11.13
CA LYS A 88 9.66 14.78 10.90
C LYS A 88 8.91 13.59 10.32
N ASP A 89 9.63 12.73 9.60
CA ASP A 89 9.12 11.46 9.10
C ASP A 89 8.74 10.53 10.27
N CYS A 90 7.44 10.29 10.43
CA CYS A 90 6.94 9.55 11.58
C CYS A 90 7.32 8.06 11.53
N LEU A 91 7.61 7.50 10.34
CA LEU A 91 8.07 6.11 10.23
C LEU A 91 9.46 5.95 10.86
N THR A 92 10.32 6.96 10.76
CA THR A 92 11.59 6.95 11.49
C THR A 92 11.37 6.93 13.00
N HIS A 93 10.37 7.66 13.50
CA HIS A 93 10.01 7.68 14.92
C HIS A 93 9.40 6.36 15.39
N TYR A 94 8.53 5.76 14.58
CA TYR A 94 7.88 4.49 14.89
C TYR A 94 8.74 3.25 14.59
N ASN A 95 10.01 3.41 14.20
CA ASN A 95 10.90 2.32 13.81
C ASN A 95 10.87 1.16 14.83
N ILE A 96 11.14 1.43 16.11
CA ILE A 96 11.18 0.40 17.16
C ILE A 96 9.80 -0.21 17.40
N VAL A 97 8.77 0.64 17.45
CA VAL A 97 7.37 0.21 17.65
C VAL A 97 6.89 -0.69 16.50
N LEU A 98 7.46 -0.57 15.31
CA LEU A 98 7.16 -1.39 14.13
C LEU A 98 8.18 -2.53 13.93
N GLY A 99 8.86 -2.95 15.01
CA GLY A 99 9.80 -4.07 14.99
C GLY A 99 11.15 -3.74 14.36
N GLY A 100 11.55 -2.47 14.34
CA GLY A 100 12.89 -2.04 14.00
C GLY A 100 13.88 -2.27 15.14
N VAL A 101 15.14 -1.95 14.86
CA VAL A 101 16.26 -1.92 15.81
C VAL A 101 16.85 -0.51 15.80
N ASP A 102 17.47 -0.07 16.90
CA ASP A 102 18.09 1.24 17.01
C ASP A 102 19.38 1.15 17.82
N ALA A 103 20.52 1.27 17.13
CA ALA A 103 21.83 1.19 17.74
C ALA A 103 22.12 2.38 18.69
N ASN A 104 21.50 3.54 18.48
CA ASN A 104 21.68 4.70 19.36
C ASN A 104 21.02 4.47 20.73
N LEU A 105 20.04 3.57 20.79
CA LEU A 105 19.36 3.15 22.00
C LEU A 105 19.85 1.78 22.51
N MET A 106 20.95 1.26 21.96
CA MET A 106 21.51 -0.06 22.28
C MET A 106 20.53 -1.22 22.04
N LEU A 107 19.57 -1.05 21.13
CA LEU A 107 18.60 -2.07 20.73
C LEU A 107 19.09 -2.75 19.46
N TYR A 108 19.87 -3.82 19.60
CA TYR A 108 20.44 -4.58 18.47
C TYR A 108 19.57 -5.74 18.02
N GLU A 109 18.64 -6.18 18.88
CA GLU A 109 17.72 -7.27 18.60
C GLU A 109 16.29 -6.76 18.47
N ARG A 110 15.56 -7.38 17.57
CA ARG A 110 14.14 -7.11 17.37
C ARG A 110 13.35 -7.78 18.50
N ALA A 111 12.30 -7.12 18.97
CA ALA A 111 11.29 -7.76 19.83
C ALA A 111 10.71 -9.02 19.15
N GLU A 112 10.66 -10.14 19.86
CA GLU A 112 10.11 -11.39 19.35
C GLU A 112 8.64 -11.26 18.91
N LYS A 113 7.91 -10.34 19.57
CA LYS A 113 6.51 -10.03 19.31
C LYS A 113 6.33 -8.55 19.00
N PRO A 114 5.32 -8.17 18.19
CA PRO A 114 4.89 -6.79 18.04
C PRO A 114 4.58 -6.19 19.41
N VAL A 115 4.95 -4.94 19.62
CA VAL A 115 4.62 -4.23 20.85
C VAL A 115 3.13 -3.85 20.83
N PRO A 116 2.48 -3.66 22.00
CA PRO A 116 1.06 -3.29 22.05
C PRO A 116 0.73 -1.99 21.30
N THR A 117 1.73 -1.14 21.05
CA THR A 117 1.60 0.13 20.33
C THR A 117 1.85 0.02 18.82
N SER A 118 2.17 -1.16 18.28
CA SER A 118 2.35 -1.33 16.82
C SER A 118 1.09 -0.98 16.02
N PRO A 119 -0.13 -1.41 16.42
CA PRO A 119 -1.34 -1.09 15.66
C PRO A 119 -1.61 0.42 15.58
N ILE A 120 -1.49 1.14 16.70
CA ILE A 120 -1.72 2.60 16.72
C ILE A 120 -0.72 3.36 15.86
N ALA A 121 0.54 2.90 15.79
CA ALA A 121 1.53 3.50 14.89
C ALA A 121 1.17 3.28 13.41
N ILE A 122 0.69 2.08 13.06
CA ILE A 122 0.23 1.76 11.69
C ILE A 122 -0.99 2.61 11.33
N GLU A 123 -1.98 2.70 12.22
CA GLU A 123 -3.18 3.49 12.00
C GLU A 123 -2.86 4.96 11.75
N ARG A 124 -1.91 5.55 12.51
CA ARG A 124 -1.47 6.93 12.29
C ARG A 124 -0.82 7.13 10.93
N VAL A 125 0.07 6.22 10.52
CA VAL A 125 0.68 6.26 9.18
C VAL A 125 -0.40 6.17 8.11
N ALA A 126 -1.33 5.23 8.24
CA ALA A 126 -2.42 5.02 7.29
C ALA A 126 -3.34 6.23 7.19
N LEU A 127 -3.77 6.80 8.32
CA LEU A 127 -4.61 7.99 8.36
C LEU A 127 -3.96 9.16 7.63
N GLN A 128 -2.68 9.45 7.93
CA GLN A 128 -1.98 10.58 7.29
C GLN A 128 -1.75 10.35 5.79
N ALA A 129 -1.29 9.16 5.41
CA ALA A 129 -1.00 8.85 4.01
C ALA A 129 -2.29 8.87 3.17
N CYS A 130 -3.36 8.27 3.68
CA CYS A 130 -4.67 8.29 3.03
C CYS A 130 -5.22 9.71 2.92
N ALA A 131 -5.17 10.51 3.99
CA ALA A 131 -5.59 11.91 3.95
C ALA A 131 -4.82 12.69 2.88
N ARG A 132 -3.49 12.51 2.81
CA ARG A 132 -2.65 13.17 1.82
C ARG A 132 -3.02 12.79 0.39
N ARG A 133 -3.23 11.50 0.10
CA ARG A 133 -3.64 11.05 -1.24
C ARG A 133 -5.02 11.60 -1.61
N VAL A 134 -5.97 11.58 -0.69
CA VAL A 134 -7.31 12.12 -0.92
C VAL A 134 -7.26 13.61 -1.19
N ASP A 135 -6.47 14.38 -0.44
CA ASP A 135 -6.32 15.82 -0.68
C ASP A 135 -5.72 16.10 -2.06
N LEU A 136 -4.78 15.28 -2.53
CA LEU A 136 -4.23 15.40 -3.90
C LEU A 136 -5.27 15.03 -4.99
N ASP A 137 -6.10 14.01 -4.77
CA ASP A 137 -7.13 13.61 -5.74
C ASP A 137 -8.27 14.63 -5.81
N PHE A 138 -8.70 15.18 -4.68
CA PHE A 138 -9.80 16.15 -4.65
C PHE A 138 -9.33 17.59 -4.96
N GLY A 139 -8.06 17.93 -4.72
CA GLY A 139 -7.50 19.25 -5.01
C GLY A 139 -6.77 19.36 -6.36
N GLY A 140 -6.45 18.23 -7.00
CA GLY A 140 -5.66 18.18 -8.24
C GLY A 140 -6.51 18.06 -9.51
N SER A 141 -5.89 18.31 -10.66
CA SER A 141 -6.52 18.14 -11.98
C SER A 141 -6.47 16.71 -12.53
N SER A 142 -5.71 15.82 -11.88
CA SER A 142 -5.52 14.43 -12.32
C SER A 142 -5.59 13.48 -11.12
N PRO A 143 -6.82 13.16 -10.65
CA PRO A 143 -7.00 12.19 -9.58
C PRO A 143 -6.56 10.79 -10.03
N LEU A 144 -5.90 10.06 -9.15
CA LEU A 144 -5.39 8.71 -9.43
C LEU A 144 -6.29 7.62 -8.86
N ILE A 145 -6.69 7.73 -7.59
CA ILE A 145 -7.45 6.68 -6.89
C ILE A 145 -8.94 7.04 -6.87
N PHE A 146 -9.26 8.26 -6.42
CA PHE A 146 -10.61 8.75 -6.19
C PHE A 146 -11.18 9.56 -7.37
N ALA A 147 -10.79 9.21 -8.59
CA ALA A 147 -11.25 9.87 -9.80
C ALA A 147 -12.78 9.72 -9.97
N GLY A 148 -13.47 10.85 -10.17
CA GLY A 148 -14.90 10.89 -10.44
C GLY A 148 -15.81 10.67 -9.22
N ILE A 149 -15.25 10.60 -8.00
CA ILE A 149 -16.06 10.56 -6.77
C ILE A 149 -16.79 11.90 -6.61
N PRO A 150 -18.13 11.92 -6.51
CA PRO A 150 -18.88 13.13 -6.23
C PRO A 150 -18.45 13.74 -4.89
N SER A 151 -18.42 15.07 -4.79
CA SER A 151 -18.14 15.74 -3.51
C SER A 151 -19.20 15.43 -2.45
N GLY A 152 -20.45 15.22 -2.87
CA GLY A 152 -21.60 14.99 -1.98
C GLY A 152 -22.53 13.87 -2.42
N GLY A 153 -23.47 13.53 -1.54
CA GLY A 153 -24.47 12.48 -1.74
C GLY A 153 -24.03 11.12 -1.23
N THR A 154 -25.00 10.21 -1.07
CA THR A 154 -24.78 8.86 -0.51
C THR A 154 -25.00 7.74 -1.51
N ASN A 155 -25.23 8.07 -2.79
CA ASN A 155 -25.42 7.06 -3.81
C ASN A 155 -24.08 6.39 -4.14
N PHE A 156 -23.99 5.08 -3.94
CA PHE A 156 -22.79 4.30 -4.24
C PHE A 156 -22.66 4.08 -5.77
N THR A 157 -21.89 4.97 -6.41
CA THR A 157 -21.74 4.98 -7.88
C THR A 157 -20.61 4.07 -8.40
N GLU A 158 -20.54 3.94 -9.72
CA GLU A 158 -19.44 3.24 -10.40
C GLU A 158 -18.06 3.85 -10.09
N ALA A 159 -17.97 5.16 -9.85
CA ALA A 159 -16.72 5.80 -9.42
C ALA A 159 -16.23 5.25 -8.07
N HIS A 160 -17.16 4.99 -7.14
CA HIS A 160 -16.85 4.40 -5.84
C HIS A 160 -16.31 2.98 -6.00
N LYS A 161 -16.97 2.15 -6.82
CA LYS A 161 -16.50 0.79 -7.13
C LYS A 161 -15.09 0.79 -7.72
N ASN A 162 -14.82 1.66 -8.69
CA ASN A 162 -13.49 1.79 -9.29
C ASN A 162 -12.42 2.23 -8.26
N ALA A 163 -12.75 3.14 -7.36
CA ALA A 163 -11.85 3.55 -6.28
C ALA A 163 -11.55 2.40 -5.30
N VAL A 164 -12.60 1.65 -4.90
CA VAL A 164 -12.45 0.45 -4.06
C VAL A 164 -11.56 -0.58 -4.76
N GLN A 165 -11.83 -0.90 -6.02
CA GLN A 165 -11.01 -1.84 -6.77
C GLN A 165 -9.54 -1.42 -6.84
N ARG A 166 -9.27 -0.13 -7.10
CA ARG A 166 -7.89 0.41 -7.08
C ARG A 166 -7.24 0.24 -5.72
N LEU A 167 -7.92 0.56 -4.62
CA LEU A 167 -7.38 0.40 -3.28
C LEU A 167 -7.02 -1.06 -2.99
N TYR A 168 -7.93 -2.01 -3.29
CA TYR A 168 -7.70 -3.44 -3.05
C TYR A 168 -6.55 -3.98 -3.90
N ARG A 169 -6.50 -3.64 -5.20
CA ARG A 169 -5.39 -4.06 -6.07
C ARG A 169 -4.05 -3.47 -5.62
N ASN A 170 -4.05 -2.23 -5.17
CA ASN A 170 -2.83 -1.53 -4.78
C ASN A 170 -2.27 -2.00 -3.43
N PHE A 171 -3.13 -2.19 -2.42
CA PHE A 171 -2.72 -2.59 -1.07
C PHE A 171 -2.65 -4.11 -0.90
N LEU A 172 -3.62 -4.84 -1.44
CA LEU A 172 -3.86 -6.24 -1.13
C LEU A 172 -3.56 -7.19 -2.30
N GLN A 173 -3.30 -6.63 -3.49
CA GLN A 173 -2.99 -7.39 -4.72
C GLN A 173 -4.08 -8.40 -5.11
N ARG A 174 -5.34 -8.11 -4.76
CA ARG A 174 -6.52 -8.89 -5.14
C ARG A 174 -7.64 -7.98 -5.60
N ASP A 175 -8.63 -8.57 -6.25
CA ASP A 175 -9.90 -7.89 -6.50
C ASP A 175 -10.78 -7.87 -5.24
N PRO A 176 -11.57 -6.81 -5.04
CA PRO A 176 -12.58 -6.77 -3.99
C PRO A 176 -13.70 -7.77 -4.28
N THR A 177 -14.20 -8.39 -3.23
CA THR A 177 -15.38 -9.26 -3.25
C THR A 177 -16.67 -8.43 -3.23
N ASP A 178 -17.82 -9.08 -3.49
CA ASP A 178 -19.13 -8.42 -3.33
C ASP A 178 -19.37 -7.92 -1.90
N GLY A 179 -18.85 -8.65 -0.90
CA GLY A 179 -18.87 -8.24 0.50
C GLY A 179 -18.05 -6.99 0.77
N ASP A 180 -16.89 -6.85 0.12
CA ASP A 180 -16.05 -5.66 0.22
C ASP A 180 -16.79 -4.43 -0.34
N TYR A 181 -17.42 -4.55 -1.52
CA TYR A 181 -18.22 -3.47 -2.10
C TYR A 181 -19.40 -3.08 -1.22
N ALA A 182 -20.16 -4.05 -0.72
CA ALA A 182 -21.30 -3.81 0.18
C ALA A 182 -20.85 -3.13 1.49
N GLY A 183 -19.66 -3.45 2.00
CA GLY A 183 -19.05 -2.76 3.15
C GLY A 183 -18.76 -1.28 2.86
N HIS A 184 -18.22 -0.97 1.68
CA HIS A 184 -17.94 0.40 1.27
C HIS A 184 -19.18 1.24 0.96
N GLU A 185 -20.26 0.62 0.50
CA GLU A 185 -21.58 1.25 0.35
C GLU A 185 -22.17 1.63 1.71
N LYS A 186 -22.19 0.69 2.67
CA LYS A 186 -22.61 0.99 4.05
C LYS A 186 -21.75 2.06 4.72
N LEU A 187 -20.46 2.08 4.41
CA LEU A 187 -19.56 3.14 4.88
C LEU A 187 -19.97 4.51 4.32
N LEU A 188 -20.39 4.59 3.05
CA LEU A 188 -20.86 5.85 2.45
C LEU A 188 -22.13 6.36 3.12
N ASP A 189 -23.09 5.46 3.40
CA ASP A 189 -24.30 5.80 4.15
C ASP A 189 -23.96 6.31 5.56
N SER A 190 -23.05 5.62 6.25
CA SER A 190 -22.60 6.01 7.58
C SER A 190 -21.93 7.39 7.57
N VAL A 191 -21.06 7.66 6.60
CA VAL A 191 -20.44 8.98 6.43
C VAL A 191 -21.49 10.05 6.13
N GLY A 192 -22.46 9.78 5.26
CA GLY A 192 -23.56 10.70 4.95
C GLY A 192 -24.47 11.01 6.14
N SER A 193 -24.48 10.15 7.16
CA SER A 193 -25.19 10.41 8.43
C SER A 193 -24.39 11.31 9.39
N MET A 194 -23.06 11.40 9.23
CA MET A 194 -22.15 12.15 10.11
C MET A 194 -21.74 13.51 9.54
N VAL A 195 -21.60 13.60 8.22
CA VAL A 195 -21.19 14.82 7.51
C VAL A 195 -22.15 15.10 6.36
N SER A 196 -22.27 16.37 5.96
CA SER A 196 -23.23 16.80 4.94
C SER A 196 -22.56 17.56 3.80
N GLY A 197 -23.30 17.70 2.69
CA GLY A 197 -22.88 18.50 1.53
C GLY A 197 -21.63 17.95 0.85
N ASN A 198 -20.69 18.85 0.53
CA ASN A 198 -19.52 18.55 -0.29
C ASN A 198 -18.38 17.84 0.46
N GLU A 199 -18.53 17.57 1.76
CA GLU A 199 -17.53 16.86 2.55
C GLU A 199 -17.74 15.33 2.55
N VAL A 200 -18.91 14.85 2.11
CA VAL A 200 -19.26 13.42 2.15
C VAL A 200 -18.28 12.59 1.33
N GLY A 201 -18.05 12.95 0.07
CA GLY A 201 -17.17 12.20 -0.82
C GLY A 201 -15.72 12.18 -0.34
N LYS A 202 -15.22 13.31 0.16
CA LYS A 202 -13.86 13.42 0.70
C LYS A 202 -13.69 12.61 1.98
N THR A 203 -14.69 12.65 2.86
CA THR A 203 -14.70 11.90 4.12
C THR A 203 -14.79 10.40 3.86
N TRP A 204 -15.67 9.98 2.94
CA TRP A 204 -15.74 8.59 2.51
C TRP A 204 -14.42 8.11 1.91
N ALA A 205 -13.80 8.89 1.03
CA ALA A 205 -12.53 8.53 0.40
C ALA A 205 -11.41 8.31 1.44
N LYS A 206 -11.33 9.17 2.46
CA LYS A 206 -10.39 9.02 3.58
C LYS A 206 -10.65 7.74 4.37
N SER A 207 -11.91 7.50 4.75
CA SER A 207 -12.31 6.33 5.52
C SER A 207 -12.11 5.02 4.73
N ALA A 208 -12.47 5.01 3.44
CA ALA A 208 -12.32 3.87 2.55
C ALA A 208 -10.84 3.50 2.37
N CYS A 209 -9.98 4.49 2.13
CA CYS A 209 -8.54 4.28 2.04
C CYS A 209 -7.99 3.70 3.34
N TRP A 210 -8.31 4.32 4.48
CA TRP A 210 -7.83 3.90 5.78
C TRP A 210 -8.25 2.46 6.09
N MET A 211 -9.53 2.13 5.88
CA MET A 211 -10.08 0.80 6.12
C MET A 211 -9.32 -0.29 5.36
N VAL A 212 -9.00 -0.07 4.07
CA VAL A 212 -8.22 -1.03 3.27
C VAL A 212 -6.76 -1.07 3.72
N ALA A 213 -6.15 0.10 3.96
CA ALA A 213 -4.75 0.21 4.35
C ALA A 213 -4.45 -0.49 5.68
N THR A 214 -5.40 -0.52 6.62
CA THR A 214 -5.26 -1.16 7.94
C THR A 214 -5.72 -2.62 7.98
N GLN A 215 -6.11 -3.23 6.86
CA GLN A 215 -6.45 -4.66 6.85
C GLN A 215 -5.22 -5.51 7.17
N LEU A 216 -5.46 -6.69 7.75
CA LEU A 216 -4.38 -7.62 8.13
C LEU A 216 -3.50 -7.99 6.93
N GLU A 217 -4.09 -8.21 5.75
CA GLU A 217 -3.37 -8.49 4.50
C GLU A 217 -2.44 -7.34 4.06
N SER A 218 -2.79 -6.10 4.41
CA SER A 218 -1.97 -4.92 4.10
C SER A 218 -0.75 -4.80 5.04
N VAL A 219 -0.91 -5.18 6.30
CA VAL A 219 0.10 -4.96 7.36
C VAL A 219 0.95 -6.20 7.67
N LEU A 220 0.49 -7.38 7.27
CA LEU A 220 1.14 -8.67 7.48
C LEU A 220 1.68 -9.25 6.16
N TYR A 221 2.64 -10.16 6.25
CA TYR A 221 3.18 -10.96 5.14
C TYR A 221 3.47 -12.40 5.54
#